data_AF-A0A6S4Q7J1-F1
#
_entry.id   AF-A0A6S4Q7J1-F1
#
_cell.length_a   1.000
_cell.length_b   1.000
_cell.length_c   1.000
_cell.angle_alpha   90.00
_cell.angle_beta   90.00
_cell.angle_gamma   90.00
#
_symmetry.space_group_name_H-M   'P 1'
#
loop_
_entity.id
_entity.type
_entity.pdbx_description
1 polymer ?
#
loop_
_entity_poly.entity_id
_entity_poly.type
_entity_poly.pdbx_seq_one_letter_code
_entity_poly.pdbx_strand_id
1 'polypeptide(L)'
;MVTLILFCTREILDLTKKHREKKRMLATLKVLISEELKDNYHALDALYTVLGKVDKSLKGGEKSIPVDKSVKADRYGNEMVNIFIGENAEYGALHMPFPKFSTKRYESYIKDVASLDLQLYDAITAYYKELRYCEKIRCEVIEYLERDDNLIYWAFDHRVNLMFERKPDYETLSQNLHALLTGKHMKIDRSEVVETEI
;
A
#
# COMPACT_ATOMS: atom_id res chain seq x y z
N MET A 1 5.03 56.87 16.92
CA MET A 1 3.68 56.26 17.00
C MET A 1 3.25 55.65 15.69
N VAL A 2 3.08 56.43 14.61
CA VAL A 2 2.63 55.92 13.29
C VAL A 2 3.55 54.83 12.69
N THR A 3 4.87 54.99 12.79
CA THR A 3 5.87 54.02 12.29
C THR A 3 5.85 52.69 13.04
N LEU A 4 5.64 52.70 14.36
CA LEU A 4 5.50 51.48 15.17
C LEU A 4 4.22 50.72 14.80
N ILE A 5 3.12 51.44 14.59
CA ILE A 5 1.85 50.84 14.17
C ILE A 5 1.99 50.20 12.78
N LEU A 6 2.62 50.87 11.83
CA LEU A 6 2.89 50.34 10.48
C LEU A 6 3.82 49.13 10.49
N PHE A 7 4.81 49.10 11.39
CA PHE A 7 5.68 47.95 11.56
C PHE A 7 4.91 46.75 12.12
N CYS A 8 4.11 46.96 13.19
CA CYS A 8 3.29 45.90 13.77
C CYS A 8 2.26 45.34 12.79
N THR A 9 1.58 46.19 12.01
CA THR A 9 0.60 45.72 11.01
C THR A 9 1.28 44.92 9.90
N ARG A 10 2.48 45.33 9.46
CA ARG A 10 3.26 44.56 8.48
C ARG A 10 3.68 43.20 9.02
N GLU A 11 4.16 43.12 10.26
CA GLU A 11 4.58 41.84 10.86
C GLU A 11 3.39 40.88 10.98
N ILE A 12 2.21 41.38 11.37
CA ILE A 12 0.97 40.57 11.42
C ILE A 12 0.58 40.09 10.01
N LEU A 13 0.69 40.93 8.99
CA LEU A 13 0.44 40.54 7.60
C LEU A 13 1.43 39.47 7.11
N ASP A 14 2.71 39.59 7.46
CA ASP A 14 3.73 38.61 7.08
C ASP A 14 3.52 37.27 7.81
N LEU A 15 3.13 37.30 9.09
CA LEU A 15 2.78 36.10 9.86
C LEU A 15 1.54 35.39 9.30
N THR A 16 0.48 36.15 9.00
CA THR A 16 -0.75 35.59 8.43
C THR A 16 -0.52 35.01 7.03
N LYS A 17 0.31 35.66 6.21
CA LYS A 17 0.72 35.14 4.90
C LYS A 17 1.49 33.81 5.04
N LYS A 18 2.50 33.76 5.91
CA LYS A 18 3.26 32.53 6.19
C LYS A 18 2.36 31.40 6.69
N HIS A 19 1.42 31.71 7.58
CA HIS A 19 0.47 30.71 8.09
C HIS A 19 -0.43 30.15 6.97
N ARG A 20 -0.95 31.02 6.09
CA ARG A 20 -1.77 30.61 4.94
C ARG A 20 -0.99 29.74 3.96
N GLU A 21 0.28 30.08 3.70
CA GLU A 21 1.16 29.29 2.83
C GLU A 21 1.42 27.89 3.41
N LYS A 22 1.73 27.79 4.71
CA LYS A 22 1.88 26.50 5.41
C LYS A 22 0.61 25.65 5.33
N LYS A 23 -0.56 26.26 5.56
CA LYS A 23 -1.85 25.56 5.47
C LYS A 23 -2.12 25.04 4.06
N ARG A 24 -1.83 25.84 3.03
CA ARG A 24 -1.98 25.44 1.62
C ARG A 24 -1.02 24.30 1.25
N MET A 25 0.23 24.39 1.71
CA MET A 25 1.23 23.35 1.50
C MET A 25 0.77 22.04 2.13
N LEU A 26 0.38 22.06 3.40
CA LEU A 26 -0.14 20.88 4.10
C LEU A 26 -1.33 20.26 3.37
N ALA A 27 -2.30 21.07 2.90
CA ALA A 27 -3.43 20.57 2.12
C ALA A 27 -3.00 19.87 0.83
N THR A 28 -2.00 20.42 0.13
CA THR A 28 -1.46 19.80 -1.10
C THR A 28 -0.79 18.47 -0.80
N LEU A 29 0.03 18.40 0.26
CA LEU A 29 0.69 17.17 0.68
C LEU A 29 -0.33 16.09 1.07
N LYS A 30 -1.40 16.47 1.77
CA LYS A 30 -2.49 15.55 2.13
C LYS A 30 -3.13 14.91 0.91
N VAL A 31 -3.41 15.67 -0.14
CA VAL A 31 -3.96 15.14 -1.40
C VAL A 31 -2.98 14.18 -2.05
N LEU A 32 -1.71 14.57 -2.18
CA LEU A 32 -0.70 13.74 -2.83
C LEU A 32 -0.52 12.40 -2.11
N ILE A 33 -0.46 12.40 -0.78
CA ILE A 33 -0.29 11.18 0.02
C ILE A 33 -1.58 10.35 0.02
N SER A 34 -2.75 10.98 -0.01
CA SER A 34 -4.04 10.28 -0.08
C SER A 34 -4.20 9.47 -1.37
N GLU A 35 -3.75 9.99 -2.51
CA GLU A 35 -3.75 9.24 -3.76
C GLU A 35 -2.84 8.00 -3.70
N GLU A 36 -1.59 8.14 -3.21
CA GLU A 36 -0.69 6.97 -3.06
C GLU A 36 -1.23 5.96 -2.02
N LEU A 37 -1.90 6.44 -0.97
CA LEU A 37 -2.60 5.57 -0.02
C LEU A 37 -3.69 4.74 -0.69
N LYS A 38 -4.52 5.35 -1.56
CA LYS A 38 -5.56 4.64 -2.32
C LYS A 38 -4.95 3.58 -3.23
N ASP A 39 -3.90 3.94 -3.97
CA ASP A 39 -3.18 3.02 -4.86
C ASP A 39 -2.62 1.82 -4.07
N ASN A 40 -1.99 2.09 -2.92
CA ASN A 40 -1.45 1.06 -2.04
C ASN A 40 -2.52 0.18 -1.41
N TYR A 41 -3.68 0.73 -1.07
CA TYR A 41 -4.81 -0.05 -0.59
C TYR A 41 -5.31 -1.03 -1.66
N HIS A 42 -5.45 -0.57 -2.91
CA HIS A 42 -5.82 -1.45 -4.02
C HIS A 42 -4.77 -2.53 -4.27
N ALA A 43 -3.48 -2.18 -4.20
CA ALA A 43 -2.39 -3.15 -4.30
C ALA A 43 -2.45 -4.19 -3.17
N LEU A 44 -2.81 -3.78 -1.95
CA LEU A 44 -2.91 -4.68 -0.81
C LEU A 44 -4.09 -5.66 -0.95
N ASP A 45 -5.27 -5.18 -1.38
CA ASP A 45 -6.41 -6.06 -1.63
C ASP A 45 -6.15 -7.03 -2.80
N ALA A 46 -5.46 -6.56 -3.84
CA ALA A 46 -4.97 -7.43 -4.90
C ALA A 46 -3.99 -8.47 -4.37
N LEU A 47 -3.11 -8.11 -3.41
CA LEU A 47 -2.14 -9.03 -2.83
C LEU A 47 -2.84 -10.14 -2.06
N TYR A 48 -3.83 -9.79 -1.22
CA TYR A 48 -4.66 -10.79 -0.56
C TYR A 48 -5.35 -11.75 -1.53
N THR A 49 -5.85 -11.21 -2.64
CA THR A 49 -6.50 -12.02 -3.67
C THR A 49 -5.50 -12.97 -4.33
N VAL A 50 -4.30 -12.49 -4.66
CA VAL A 50 -3.24 -13.33 -5.24
C VAL A 50 -2.82 -14.41 -4.27
N LEU A 51 -2.48 -14.05 -3.02
CA LEU A 51 -2.06 -14.99 -1.99
C LEU A 51 -3.12 -16.07 -1.78
N GLY A 52 -4.40 -15.72 -1.78
CA GLY A 52 -5.48 -16.69 -1.60
C GLY A 52 -5.63 -17.64 -2.79
N LYS A 53 -5.32 -17.19 -4.02
CA LYS A 53 -5.31 -18.04 -5.21
C LYS A 53 -4.07 -18.93 -5.27
N VAL A 54 -2.90 -18.38 -4.93
CA VAL A 54 -1.64 -19.13 -4.84
C VAL A 54 -1.74 -20.22 -3.78
N ASP A 55 -2.20 -19.88 -2.58
CA ASP A 55 -2.38 -20.83 -1.47
C ASP A 55 -3.30 -22.00 -1.85
N LYS A 56 -4.46 -21.70 -2.45
CA LYS A 56 -5.39 -22.74 -2.95
C LYS A 56 -4.78 -23.61 -4.04
N SER A 57 -4.03 -23.01 -4.96
CA SER A 57 -3.40 -23.72 -6.09
C SER A 57 -2.32 -24.67 -5.59
N LEU A 58 -1.51 -24.23 -4.62
CA LEU A 58 -0.43 -25.02 -4.05
C LEU A 58 -0.94 -26.14 -3.13
N LYS A 59 -1.88 -25.83 -2.23
CA LYS A 59 -2.51 -26.84 -1.35
C LYS A 59 -3.35 -27.85 -2.12
N GLY A 60 -3.97 -27.43 -3.24
CA GLY A 60 -4.63 -28.35 -4.17
C GLY A 60 -3.69 -29.41 -4.78
N GLY A 61 -2.39 -29.10 -4.87
CA GLY A 61 -1.32 -29.97 -5.35
C GLY A 61 -0.80 -31.00 -4.33
N GLU A 62 -1.26 -30.97 -3.07
CA GLU A 62 -0.87 -31.94 -2.02
C GLU A 62 -1.15 -33.41 -2.40
N LYS A 63 -1.91 -33.66 -3.46
CA LYS A 63 -2.23 -34.99 -4.00
C LYS A 63 -1.16 -35.58 -4.95
N SER A 64 0.12 -35.21 -4.79
CA SER A 64 1.22 -35.66 -5.69
C SER A 64 1.06 -35.19 -7.15
N ILE A 65 0.34 -34.10 -7.37
CA ILE A 65 0.15 -33.53 -8.72
C ILE A 65 1.33 -32.60 -9.00
N PRO A 66 2.02 -32.72 -10.15
CA PRO A 66 3.11 -31.82 -10.49
C PRO A 66 2.60 -30.38 -10.58
N VAL A 67 3.38 -29.44 -10.04
CA VAL A 67 3.11 -28.01 -10.12
C VAL A 67 4.32 -27.35 -10.76
N ASP A 68 4.11 -26.60 -11.83
CA ASP A 68 5.09 -25.72 -12.44
C ASP A 68 4.76 -24.27 -12.08
N LYS A 69 5.75 -23.49 -11.65
CA LYS A 69 5.57 -22.14 -11.13
C LYS A 69 6.67 -21.24 -11.65
N SER A 70 6.32 -20.03 -12.07
CA SER A 70 7.29 -19.04 -12.51
C SER A 70 6.78 -17.62 -12.34
N VAL A 71 7.70 -16.70 -12.10
CA VAL A 71 7.45 -15.27 -12.09
C VAL A 71 8.15 -14.64 -13.29
N LYS A 72 7.45 -13.80 -14.05
CA LYS A 72 8.02 -13.06 -15.18
C LYS A 72 7.77 -11.58 -14.99
N ALA A 73 8.84 -10.78 -14.99
CA ALA A 73 8.71 -9.33 -14.99
C ALA A 73 8.56 -8.79 -16.42
N ASP A 74 7.65 -7.83 -16.61
CA ASP A 74 7.60 -7.05 -17.85
C ASP A 74 8.74 -6.00 -17.91
N ARG A 75 8.82 -5.26 -19.02
CA ARG A 75 9.83 -4.21 -19.22
C ARG A 75 9.74 -3.03 -18.24
N TYR A 76 8.66 -2.93 -17.48
CA TYR A 76 8.41 -1.89 -16.49
C TYR A 76 8.62 -2.40 -15.05
N GLY A 77 9.00 -3.68 -14.89
CA GLY A 77 9.19 -4.32 -13.60
C GLY A 77 7.87 -4.61 -12.89
N ASN A 78 6.79 -4.85 -13.65
CA ASN A 78 5.56 -5.44 -13.12
C ASN A 78 5.69 -6.96 -13.21
N GLU A 79 5.61 -7.63 -12.07
CA GLU A 79 5.74 -9.08 -12.01
C GLU A 79 4.42 -9.78 -12.37
N MET A 80 4.49 -10.85 -13.14
CA MET A 80 3.37 -11.73 -13.50
C MET A 80 3.64 -13.11 -12.93
N VAL A 81 2.72 -13.62 -12.12
CA VAL A 81 2.78 -14.97 -11.56
C VAL A 81 2.08 -15.95 -12.50
N ASN A 82 2.77 -17.06 -12.77
CA ASN A 82 2.28 -18.20 -13.51
C ASN A 82 2.35 -19.44 -12.62
N ILE A 83 1.24 -20.16 -12.45
CA ILE A 83 1.21 -21.46 -11.79
C ILE A 83 0.41 -22.40 -12.69
N PHE A 84 1.00 -23.53 -13.06
CA PHE A 84 0.39 -24.60 -13.85
C PHE A 84 0.32 -25.87 -13.00
N ILE A 85 -0.86 -26.48 -12.91
CA ILE A 85 -1.12 -27.68 -12.10
C ILE A 85 -1.39 -28.86 -13.04
N GLY A 86 -0.56 -29.91 -12.96
CA GLY A 86 -0.51 -31.01 -13.92
C GLY A 86 0.62 -30.86 -14.94
N GLU A 87 0.90 -31.91 -15.72
CA GLU A 87 1.99 -31.89 -16.71
C GLU A 87 1.72 -30.88 -17.85
N ASN A 88 0.45 -30.63 -18.17
CA ASN A 88 0.02 -29.67 -19.19
C ASN A 88 -1.05 -28.70 -18.66
N ALA A 89 -0.99 -28.37 -17.37
CA ALA A 89 -1.99 -27.53 -16.69
C ALA A 89 -3.42 -28.10 -16.70
N GLU A 90 -3.58 -29.43 -16.85
CA GLU A 90 -4.90 -30.07 -16.95
C GLU A 90 -5.79 -29.91 -15.70
N TYR A 91 -5.18 -29.61 -14.55
CA TYR A 91 -5.90 -29.38 -13.28
C TYR A 91 -6.08 -27.89 -12.96
N GLY A 92 -5.49 -27.01 -13.76
CA GLY A 92 -5.66 -25.57 -13.63
C GLY A 92 -4.41 -24.78 -14.00
N ALA A 93 -4.65 -23.54 -14.45
CA ALA A 93 -3.61 -22.54 -14.66
C ALA A 93 -4.01 -21.24 -13.97
N LEU A 94 -3.07 -20.61 -13.28
CA LEU A 94 -3.20 -19.29 -12.72
C LEU A 94 -2.22 -18.35 -13.43
N HIS A 95 -2.77 -17.30 -14.04
CA HIS A 95 -1.99 -16.22 -14.63
C HIS A 95 -2.52 -14.89 -14.10
N MET A 96 -1.70 -14.16 -13.34
CA MET A 96 -2.14 -12.88 -12.77
C MET A 96 -0.99 -11.92 -12.48
N PRO A 97 -1.25 -10.60 -12.54
CA PRO A 97 -0.28 -9.61 -12.07
C PRO A 97 -0.05 -9.76 -10.57
N PHE A 98 1.21 -9.65 -10.17
CA PHE A 98 1.59 -9.50 -8.78
C PHE A 98 1.57 -8.01 -8.45
N PRO A 99 0.77 -7.58 -7.46
CA PRO A 99 0.66 -6.17 -7.11
C PRO A 99 1.99 -5.62 -6.61
N LYS A 100 2.11 -4.30 -6.63
CA LYS A 100 3.32 -3.58 -6.24
C LYS A 100 2.94 -2.34 -5.45
N PHE A 101 3.61 -2.10 -4.33
CA PHE A 101 3.38 -0.92 -3.51
C PHE A 101 4.20 0.28 -4.03
N SER A 102 3.65 1.48 -3.90
CA SER A 102 4.33 2.75 -4.17
C SER A 102 4.69 3.46 -2.87
N THR A 103 5.94 3.90 -2.77
CA THR A 103 6.44 4.73 -1.65
C THR A 103 6.97 6.09 -2.12
N LYS A 104 6.84 6.41 -3.40
CA LYS A 104 7.47 7.58 -4.04
C LYS A 104 7.04 8.89 -3.40
N ARG A 105 5.74 9.07 -3.18
CA ARG A 105 5.19 10.32 -2.64
C ARG A 105 5.50 10.43 -1.16
N TYR A 106 5.37 9.34 -0.41
CA TYR A 106 5.83 9.28 0.98
C TYR A 106 7.31 9.69 1.11
N GLU A 107 8.21 9.06 0.38
CA GLU A 107 9.65 9.33 0.45
C GLU A 107 9.99 10.78 0.07
N SER A 108 9.29 11.32 -0.92
CA SER A 108 9.51 12.69 -1.40
C SER A 108 9.05 13.76 -0.40
N TYR A 109 7.96 13.50 0.33
CA TYR A 109 7.23 14.56 1.05
C TYR A 109 7.18 14.38 2.57
N ILE A 110 7.62 13.25 3.13
CA ILE A 110 7.49 12.98 4.56
C ILE A 110 8.20 14.03 5.44
N LYS A 111 9.33 14.59 4.98
CA LYS A 111 10.06 15.65 5.70
C LYS A 111 9.25 16.94 5.78
N ASP A 112 8.57 17.29 4.70
CA ASP A 112 7.72 18.47 4.65
C ASP A 112 6.53 18.31 5.59
N VAL A 113 5.92 17.11 5.60
CA VAL A 113 4.84 16.80 6.54
C VAL A 113 5.32 16.89 7.99
N ALA A 114 6.49 16.32 8.32
CA ALA A 114 7.07 16.42 9.66
C ALA A 114 7.25 17.86 10.15
N SER A 115 7.57 18.78 9.22
CA SER A 115 7.75 20.20 9.54
C SER A 115 6.44 20.98 9.73
N LEU A 116 5.31 20.43 9.26
CA LEU A 116 4.01 21.10 9.23
C LEU A 116 2.99 20.50 10.20
N ASP A 117 3.01 19.18 10.39
CA ASP A 117 2.01 18.44 11.17
C ASP A 117 2.62 17.12 11.70
N LEU A 118 2.95 17.10 13.00
CA LEU A 118 3.58 15.94 13.66
C LEU A 118 2.61 14.75 13.78
N GLN A 119 1.34 15.01 14.09
CA GLN A 119 0.34 13.94 14.23
C GLN A 119 0.14 13.22 12.89
N LEU A 120 0.08 13.99 11.80
CA LEU A 120 -0.04 13.43 10.46
C LEU A 120 1.22 12.65 10.07
N TYR A 121 2.41 13.19 10.38
CA TYR A 121 3.68 12.51 10.15
C TYR A 121 3.74 11.13 10.84
N ASP A 122 3.34 11.06 12.11
CA ASP A 122 3.35 9.81 12.88
C ASP A 122 2.39 8.78 12.28
N ALA A 123 1.18 9.22 11.91
CA ALA A 123 0.17 8.36 11.29
C ALA A 123 0.63 7.81 9.93
N ILE A 124 1.20 8.66 9.08
CA ILE A 124 1.76 8.24 7.79
C ILE A 124 2.90 7.25 8.03
N THR A 125 3.83 7.56 8.92
CA THR A 125 5.00 6.72 9.18
C THR A 125 4.60 5.34 9.72
N ALA A 126 3.59 5.28 10.60
CA ALA A 126 3.04 4.03 11.09
C ALA A 126 2.45 3.17 9.94
N TYR A 127 1.67 3.78 9.04
CA TYR A 127 1.14 3.09 7.86
C TYR A 127 2.24 2.57 6.93
N TYR A 128 3.22 3.39 6.56
CA TYR A 128 4.28 2.96 5.64
C TYR A 128 5.25 1.95 6.26
N LYS A 129 5.37 1.91 7.60
CA LYS A 129 6.10 0.83 8.29
C LYS A 129 5.41 -0.51 8.06
N GLU A 130 4.10 -0.55 8.21
CA GLU A 130 3.29 -1.74 7.96
C GLU A 130 3.27 -2.13 6.47
N LEU A 131 3.19 -1.15 5.58
CA LEU A 131 3.26 -1.38 4.13
C LEU A 131 4.58 -2.05 3.70
N ARG A 132 5.72 -1.64 4.29
CA ARG A 132 7.02 -2.29 4.05
C ARG A 132 7.05 -3.75 4.51
N TYR A 133 6.34 -4.08 5.59
CA TYR A 133 6.20 -5.46 6.01
C TYR A 133 5.40 -6.28 4.99
N CYS A 134 4.33 -5.70 4.43
CA CYS A 134 3.59 -6.32 3.32
C CYS A 134 4.47 -6.51 2.07
N GLU A 135 5.29 -5.52 1.71
CA GLU A 135 6.26 -5.64 0.60
C GLU A 135 7.28 -6.75 0.85
N LYS A 136 7.74 -6.92 2.10
CA LYS A 136 8.64 -8.03 2.45
C LYS A 136 7.98 -9.39 2.20
N ILE A 137 6.73 -9.56 2.63
CA ILE A 137 5.98 -10.80 2.38
C ILE A 137 5.79 -11.00 0.88
N ARG A 138 5.45 -9.94 0.13
CA ARG A 138 5.34 -9.95 -1.33
C ARG A 138 6.61 -10.51 -1.98
N CYS A 139 7.79 -10.01 -1.60
CA CYS A 139 9.07 -10.51 -2.10
C CYS A 139 9.33 -11.97 -1.71
N GLU A 140 9.07 -12.35 -0.46
CA GLU A 140 9.23 -13.74 0.00
C GLU A 140 8.33 -14.72 -0.79
N VAL A 141 7.15 -14.27 -1.23
CA VAL A 141 6.26 -15.06 -2.09
C VAL A 141 6.82 -15.20 -3.50
N ILE A 142 7.36 -14.13 -4.08
CA ILE A 142 8.02 -14.20 -5.39
C ILE A 142 9.20 -15.17 -5.32
N GLU A 143 10.07 -15.02 -4.33
CA GLU A 143 11.21 -15.92 -4.12
C GLU A 143 10.77 -17.38 -3.98
N TYR A 144 9.67 -17.63 -3.26
CA TYR A 144 9.11 -18.98 -3.16
C TYR A 144 8.60 -19.51 -4.50
N LEU A 145 7.95 -18.66 -5.30
CA LEU A 145 7.41 -19.01 -6.61
C LEU A 145 8.49 -19.25 -7.66
N GLU A 146 9.68 -18.68 -7.48
CA GLU A 146 10.84 -18.88 -8.37
C GLU A 146 11.72 -20.08 -7.99
N ARG A 147 11.49 -20.73 -6.84
CA ARG A 147 12.25 -21.92 -6.45
C ARG A 147 11.84 -23.14 -7.27
N ASP A 148 12.83 -23.95 -7.65
CA ASP A 148 12.62 -25.21 -8.37
C ASP A 148 12.01 -26.32 -7.50
N ASP A 149 11.93 -26.15 -6.17
CA ASP A 149 11.30 -27.12 -5.28
C ASP A 149 9.82 -26.81 -5.02
N ASN A 150 9.00 -27.87 -5.04
CA ASN A 150 7.56 -27.81 -4.76
C ASN A 150 7.24 -27.99 -3.26
N LEU A 151 8.24 -27.85 -2.39
CA LEU A 151 8.06 -27.98 -0.95
C LEU A 151 7.49 -26.67 -0.40
N ILE A 152 6.23 -26.69 0.06
CA ILE A 152 5.66 -25.58 0.81
C ILE A 152 6.46 -25.42 2.11
N TYR A 153 7.23 -24.34 2.18
CA TYR A 153 8.04 -24.06 3.36
C TYR A 153 7.11 -23.59 4.49
N TRP A 154 7.18 -24.25 5.65
CA TRP A 154 6.32 -23.94 6.80
C TRP A 154 6.32 -22.45 7.19
N ALA A 155 7.45 -21.76 7.04
CA ALA A 155 7.54 -20.34 7.39
C ALA A 155 6.86 -19.43 6.34
N PHE A 156 6.76 -19.87 5.07
CA PHE A 156 5.99 -19.19 4.05
C PHE A 156 4.50 -19.28 4.37
N ASP A 157 4.00 -20.49 4.63
CA ASP A 157 2.60 -20.73 4.99
C ASP A 157 2.22 -19.94 6.27
N HIS A 158 3.06 -19.97 7.30
CA HIS A 158 2.84 -19.20 8.53
C HIS A 158 2.72 -17.68 8.27
N ARG A 159 3.57 -17.09 7.42
CA ARG A 159 3.56 -15.65 7.16
C ARG A 159 2.40 -15.21 6.29
N VAL A 160 2.03 -16.02 5.30
CA VAL A 160 0.83 -15.78 4.48
C VAL A 160 -0.41 -15.83 5.37
N ASN A 161 -0.52 -16.84 6.25
CA ASN A 161 -1.60 -16.94 7.21
C ASN A 161 -1.65 -15.74 8.16
N LEU A 162 -0.51 -15.32 8.73
CA LEU A 162 -0.42 -14.12 9.57
C LEU A 162 -0.87 -12.85 8.82
N MET A 163 -0.58 -12.74 7.52
CA MET A 163 -1.03 -11.59 6.73
C MET A 163 -2.56 -11.56 6.60
N PHE A 164 -3.19 -12.73 6.40
CA PHE A 164 -4.65 -12.85 6.36
C PHE A 164 -5.30 -12.53 7.71
N GLU A 165 -4.73 -13.00 8.81
CA GLU A 165 -5.20 -12.69 10.16
C GLU A 165 -5.17 -11.18 10.44
N ARG A 166 -4.12 -10.49 9.98
CA ARG A 166 -3.93 -9.05 10.17
C ARG A 166 -4.67 -8.19 9.13
N LYS A 167 -5.39 -8.76 8.17
CA LYS A 167 -6.14 -8.01 7.15
C LYS A 167 -7.02 -6.90 7.75
N PRO A 168 -7.84 -7.15 8.80
CA PRO A 168 -8.67 -6.10 9.41
C PRO A 168 -7.85 -4.94 10.00
N ASP A 169 -6.66 -5.22 10.53
CA ASP A 169 -5.77 -4.19 11.10
C ASP A 169 -5.27 -3.25 10.01
N TYR A 170 -4.85 -3.81 8.86
CA TYR A 170 -4.38 -3.00 7.73
C TYR A 170 -5.50 -2.18 7.09
N GLU A 171 -6.70 -2.74 7.00
CA GLU A 171 -7.88 -2.02 6.53
C GLU A 171 -8.20 -0.84 7.46
N THR A 172 -8.22 -1.09 8.77
CA THR A 172 -8.45 -0.06 9.78
C THR A 172 -7.38 1.04 9.73
N LEU A 173 -6.10 0.65 9.60
CA LEU A 173 -4.98 1.59 9.50
C LEU A 173 -5.10 2.47 8.26
N SER A 174 -5.47 1.89 7.12
CA SER A 174 -5.70 2.62 5.87
C SER A 174 -6.85 3.60 5.98
N GLN A 175 -7.97 3.18 6.58
CA GLN A 175 -9.15 4.02 6.80
C GLN A 175 -8.85 5.19 7.74
N ASN A 176 -8.17 4.94 8.85
CA ASN A 176 -7.79 5.98 9.81
C ASN A 176 -6.86 7.02 9.18
N LEU A 177 -5.86 6.57 8.41
CA LEU A 177 -4.96 7.49 7.73
C LEU A 177 -5.70 8.29 6.64
N HIS A 178 -6.60 7.66 5.88
CA HIS A 178 -7.38 8.35 4.87
C HIS A 178 -8.25 9.45 5.52
N ALA A 179 -8.93 9.14 6.62
CA ALA A 179 -9.72 10.12 7.37
C ALA A 179 -8.89 11.32 7.86
N LEU A 180 -7.64 11.11 8.30
CA LEU A 180 -6.73 12.20 8.66
C LEU A 180 -6.29 13.08 7.47
N LEU A 181 -6.17 12.47 6.30
CA LEU A 181 -5.74 13.13 5.06
C LEU A 181 -6.89 13.90 4.40
N THR A 182 -8.09 13.33 4.32
CA THR A 182 -9.21 13.88 3.53
C THR A 182 -10.39 14.36 4.37
N GLY A 183 -10.47 13.97 5.64
CA GLY A 183 -11.65 14.19 6.47
C GLY A 183 -12.82 13.25 6.14
N LYS A 184 -12.63 12.25 5.28
CA LYS A 184 -13.65 11.30 4.84
C LYS A 184 -13.19 9.86 5.06
N HIS A 185 -14.14 8.93 5.16
CA HIS A 185 -13.82 7.51 5.05
C HIS A 185 -13.59 7.11 3.60
N MET A 186 -12.67 6.17 3.38
CA MET A 186 -12.38 5.66 2.05
C MET A 186 -13.48 4.68 1.65
N LYS A 187 -14.33 5.09 0.71
CA LYS A 187 -15.35 4.21 0.14
C LYS A 187 -14.73 3.43 -1.02
N ILE A 188 -14.74 2.10 -0.90
CA ILE A 188 -14.17 1.20 -1.90
C ILE A 188 -15.34 0.58 -2.67
N ASP A 189 -15.79 1.26 -3.73
CA ASP A 189 -16.60 0.59 -4.74
C ASP A 189 -15.64 -0.16 -5.67
N ARG A 190 -15.95 -1.42 -5.99
CA ARG A 190 -15.10 -2.38 -6.75
C ARG A 190 -14.78 -1.95 -8.20
N SER A 191 -14.85 -0.66 -8.54
CA SER A 191 -14.39 -0.12 -9.82
C SER A 191 -13.97 1.35 -9.79
N GLU A 192 -14.31 2.14 -8.77
CA GLU A 192 -13.95 3.56 -8.69
C GLU A 192 -14.17 4.07 -7.25
N VAL A 193 -13.20 4.80 -6.70
CA VAL A 193 -13.29 5.40 -5.35
C VAL A 193 -14.19 6.63 -5.42
N VAL A 194 -15.46 6.50 -5.03
CA VAL A 194 -16.40 7.62 -4.92
C VAL A 194 -16.49 8.09 -3.47
N GLU A 195 -16.05 9.33 -3.20
CA GLU A 195 -16.13 9.94 -1.88
C GLU A 195 -17.59 10.16 -1.45
N THR A 196 -17.96 9.72 -0.25
CA THR A 196 -19.25 10.07 0.38
C THR A 196 -19.01 10.87 1.66
N GLU A 197 -19.84 11.89 1.87
CA GLU A 197 -19.85 12.73 3.07
C GLU A 197 -20.53 12.02 4.25
N ILE A 198 -20.24 12.53 5.45
CA ILE A 198 -20.75 12.05 6.75
C ILE A 198 -22.27 12.26 6.84
#